data_AF-A0A800IHH6-F1
#
_entry.id   AF-A0A800IHH6-F1
#
_cell.length_a   1.000
_cell.length_b   1.000
_cell.length_c   1.000
_cell.angle_alpha   90.00
_cell.angle_beta   90.00
_cell.angle_gamma   90.00
#
_symmetry.space_group_name_H-M   'P 1'
#
loop_
_entity.id
_entity.type
_entity.pdbx_description
1 polymer ?
#
loop_
_entity_poly.entity_id
_entity_poly.type
_entity_poly.pdbx_seq_one_letter_code
_entity_poly.pdbx_strand_id
1 'polypeptide(L)'
;MPDQPNILFIVSDQMVAALTGAYGHPVVQTPHLNRLAAEGVRFDTAYTPFPLCAPGRACIMTGRHASEIGAWDNGALLAADQPTFAHY
;
A
#
# COMPACT_ATOMS: atom_id res chain seq x y z
N MET A 1 22.18 -4.25 -13.03
CA MET A 1 21.51 -4.09 -11.72
C MET A 1 22.21 -5.02 -10.74
N PRO A 2 22.35 -4.67 -9.44
CA PRO A 2 22.76 -5.67 -8.45
C PRO A 2 21.78 -6.85 -8.46
N ASP A 3 22.28 -8.06 -8.21
CA ASP A 3 21.47 -9.29 -8.25
C ASP A 3 20.34 -9.29 -7.20
N GLN A 4 20.46 -8.45 -6.16
CA GLN A 4 19.42 -8.18 -5.17
C GLN A 4 19.25 -6.67 -4.98
N PRO A 5 18.16 -6.05 -5.48
CA PRO A 5 17.91 -4.63 -5.28
C PRO A 5 17.45 -4.36 -3.84
N ASN A 6 17.77 -3.16 -3.33
CA ASN A 6 17.13 -2.65 -2.12
C ASN A 6 15.68 -2.25 -2.43
N ILE A 7 14.74 -2.63 -1.57
CA ILE A 7 13.32 -2.29 -1.71
C ILE A 7 12.93 -1.31 -0.60
N LEU A 8 12.44 -0.12 -0.97
CA LEU A 8 11.86 0.86 -0.06
C LEU A 8 10.33 0.85 -0.22
N PHE A 9 9.62 0.30 0.75
CA PHE A 9 8.15 0.25 0.76
C PHE A 9 7.59 1.43 1.58
N ILE A 10 7.00 2.42 0.89
CA ILE A 10 6.43 3.62 1.52
C ILE A 10 4.90 3.49 1.51
N VAL A 11 4.29 3.61 2.69
CA VAL A 11 2.83 3.60 2.86
C VAL A 11 2.42 4.80 3.69
N SER A 12 1.39 5.53 3.25
CA SER A 12 0.72 6.53 4.09
C SER A 12 -0.62 5.99 4.56
N ASP A 13 -1.09 6.47 5.71
CA ASP A 13 -2.44 6.17 6.20
C ASP A 13 -3.46 7.15 5.59
N GLN A 14 -4.66 6.65 5.29
CA GLN A 14 -5.83 7.43 4.85
C GLN A 14 -5.62 8.40 3.68
N MET A 15 -4.65 8.15 2.79
CA MET A 15 -4.42 9.00 1.62
C MET A 15 -5.48 8.78 0.55
N VAL A 16 -6.05 9.88 0.08
CA VAL A 16 -6.90 9.90 -1.10
C VAL A 16 -6.03 10.21 -2.31
N ALA A 17 -5.83 9.23 -3.20
CA ALA A 17 -4.94 9.36 -4.36
C ALA A 17 -5.25 10.60 -5.23
N ALA A 18 -6.54 10.86 -5.46
CA ALA A 18 -7.03 12.00 -6.24
C ALA A 18 -6.71 13.37 -5.61
N LEU A 19 -6.29 13.43 -4.34
CA LEU A 19 -5.86 14.67 -3.67
C LEU A 19 -4.34 14.91 -3.79
N THR A 20 -3.66 14.24 -4.71
CA THR A 20 -2.22 14.45 -4.94
C THR A 20 -1.97 15.07 -6.31
N GLY A 21 -0.87 15.82 -6.43
CA GLY A 21 -0.44 16.38 -7.72
C GLY A 21 -0.12 15.30 -8.75
N ALA A 22 0.30 14.11 -8.29
CA ALA A 22 0.57 12.95 -9.15
C ALA A 22 -0.69 12.43 -9.85
N TYR A 23 -1.89 12.75 -9.35
CA TYR A 23 -3.19 12.46 -9.98
C TYR A 23 -3.90 13.74 -10.46
N GLY A 24 -3.19 14.86 -10.58
CA GLY A 24 -3.70 16.07 -11.21
C GLY A 24 -4.52 17.01 -10.30
N HIS A 25 -4.43 16.87 -8.98
CA HIS A 25 -5.13 17.78 -8.07
C HIS A 25 -4.64 19.25 -8.26
N PRO A 26 -5.53 20.24 -8.43
CA PRO A 26 -5.14 21.58 -8.90
C PRO A 26 -4.48 22.48 -7.84
N VAL A 27 -4.62 22.14 -6.54
CA VAL A 27 -4.13 22.99 -5.43
C VAL A 27 -3.02 22.31 -4.62
N VAL A 28 -3.24 21.07 -4.18
CA VAL A 28 -2.28 20.29 -3.39
C VAL A 28 -0.95 20.09 -4.12
N GLN A 29 0.14 20.52 -3.49
CA GLN A 29 1.50 20.42 -4.01
C GLN A 29 2.21 19.21 -3.43
N THR A 30 2.53 18.22 -4.28
CA THR A 30 3.30 17.02 -3.90
C THR A 30 4.51 16.82 -4.83
N PRO A 31 5.42 17.80 -4.97
CA PRO A 31 6.45 17.80 -6.01
C PRO A 31 7.35 16.55 -6.00
N HIS A 32 7.65 16.01 -4.82
CA HIS A 32 8.45 14.79 -4.70
C HIS A 32 7.70 13.52 -5.12
N LEU A 33 6.40 13.42 -4.83
CA LEU A 33 5.57 12.30 -5.29
C LEU A 33 5.33 12.39 -6.81
N ASN A 34 5.16 13.60 -7.35
CA ASN A 34 5.04 13.83 -8.78
C ASN A 34 6.30 13.36 -9.52
N ARG A 35 7.48 13.70 -8.99
CA ARG A 35 8.76 13.25 -9.52
C ARG A 35 8.88 11.71 -9.49
N LEU A 36 8.52 11.09 -8.37
CA LEU A 36 8.53 9.62 -8.25
C LEU A 36 7.61 8.95 -9.28
N ALA A 37 6.42 9.50 -9.51
CA ALA A 37 5.47 8.99 -10.50
C ALA A 37 5.97 9.17 -11.95
N ALA A 38 6.68 10.27 -12.24
CA ALA A 38 7.23 10.56 -13.58
C ALA A 38 8.47 9.72 -13.91
N GLU A 39 9.28 9.34 -12.91
CA GLU A 39 10.47 8.50 -13.06
C GLU A 39 10.15 6.99 -12.99
N GLY A 40 8.90 6.62 -12.71
CA GLY A 40 8.48 5.24 -12.47
C GLY A 40 7.17 4.86 -13.15
N VAL A 41 6.43 3.96 -12.51
CA VAL A 41 5.11 3.51 -12.98
C VAL A 41 4.04 3.95 -11.97
N ARG A 42 3.02 4.66 -12.46
CA ARG A 42 1.82 5.02 -11.70
C ARG A 42 0.66 4.11 -12.13
N PHE A 43 -0.08 3.57 -11.16
CA PHE A 43 -1.26 2.76 -11.43
C PHE A 43 -2.53 3.60 -11.25
N ASP A 44 -3.29 3.82 -12.32
CA ASP A 44 -4.51 4.63 -12.27
C ASP A 44 -5.70 3.89 -11.61
N THR A 45 -5.60 2.57 -11.48
CA THR A 45 -6.66 1.67 -10.99
C THR A 45 -6.14 0.71 -9.91
N ALA A 46 -5.55 1.27 -8.85
CA ALA A 46 -5.14 0.50 -7.66
C ALA A 46 -6.20 0.63 -6.55
N TYR A 47 -6.71 -0.50 -6.05
CA TYR A 47 -7.76 -0.56 -5.04
C TYR A 47 -7.25 -1.16 -3.74
N THR A 48 -7.73 -0.65 -2.60
CA THR A 48 -7.48 -1.30 -1.30
C THR A 48 -8.21 -2.64 -1.23
N PRO A 49 -7.57 -3.72 -0.75
CA PRO A 49 -8.23 -5.00 -0.55
C PRO A 49 -9.26 -4.96 0.60
N PHE A 50 -9.16 -3.99 1.50
CA PHE A 50 -10.12 -3.78 2.59
C PHE A 50 -10.09 -2.29 3.04
N PRO A 51 -11.24 -1.59 3.10
CA PRO A 51 -11.28 -0.15 3.40
C PRO A 51 -11.22 0.17 4.90
N LEU A 52 -10.28 -0.45 5.63
CA LEU A 52 -10.04 -0.22 7.06
C LEU A 52 -8.57 -0.51 7.42
N CYS A 53 -8.05 0.17 8.45
CA CYS A 53 -6.62 0.24 8.79
C CYS A 53 -5.96 -1.14 8.98
N ALA A 54 -6.29 -1.87 10.05
CA ALA A 54 -5.63 -3.15 10.36
C ALA A 54 -5.86 -4.22 9.27
N PRO A 55 -7.10 -4.46 8.78
CA PRO A 55 -7.31 -5.51 7.79
C PRO A 55 -6.71 -5.18 6.42
N GLY A 56 -6.75 -3.90 6.00
CA GLY A 56 -6.06 -3.46 4.78
C GLY A 56 -4.55 -3.70 4.85
N ARG A 57 -3.94 -3.38 6.00
CA ARG A 57 -2.51 -3.62 6.27
C ARG A 57 -2.19 -5.11 6.33
N ALA A 58 -3.04 -5.93 6.97
CA ALA A 58 -2.87 -7.37 7.02
C ALA A 58 -2.90 -7.98 5.60
N CYS A 59 -3.82 -7.54 4.74
CA CYS A 59 -3.86 -7.97 3.34
C CYS A 59 -2.60 -7.55 2.57
N ILE A 60 -2.11 -6.32 2.75
CA ILE A 60 -0.86 -5.83 2.13
C ILE A 60 0.34 -6.67 2.56
N MET A 61 0.47 -6.94 3.86
CA MET A 61 1.60 -7.69 4.41
C MET A 61 1.61 -9.13 3.91
N THR A 62 0.44 -9.77 3.81
CA THR A 62 0.31 -11.20 3.50
C THR A 62 0.12 -11.51 2.01
N GLY A 63 -0.32 -10.53 1.22
CA GLY A 63 -0.73 -10.74 -0.17
C GLY A 63 -2.03 -11.54 -0.32
N ARG A 64 -2.84 -11.64 0.75
CA ARG A 64 -4.09 -12.43 0.78
C ARG A 64 -5.29 -11.56 1.09
N HIS A 65 -6.48 -12.00 0.71
CA HIS A 65 -7.71 -11.30 1.08
C HIS A 65 -8.00 -11.46 2.58
N ALA A 66 -8.66 -10.47 3.17
CA ALA A 66 -9.09 -10.48 4.57
C ALA A 66 -9.82 -11.78 4.97
N SER A 67 -10.62 -12.33 4.05
CA SER A 67 -11.37 -13.58 4.24
C SER A 67 -10.51 -14.83 4.34
N GLU A 68 -9.29 -14.80 3.83
CA GLU A 68 -8.35 -15.92 3.89
C GLU A 68 -7.51 -15.91 5.18
N ILE A 69 -7.43 -14.76 5.86
CA ILE A 69 -6.55 -14.54 7.02
C ILE A 69 -7.33 -14.12 8.29
N GLY A 70 -8.65 -14.05 8.22
CA GLY A 70 -9.51 -13.72 9.36
C GLY A 70 -9.41 -12.27 9.84
N ALA A 71 -8.89 -11.35 9.01
CA ALA A 71 -8.71 -9.94 9.38
C ALA A 71 -9.99 -9.14 9.04
N TRP A 72 -10.99 -9.17 9.91
CA TRP A 72 -12.31 -8.61 9.63
C TRP A 72 -12.51 -7.16 10.09
N ASP A 73 -11.74 -6.73 11.09
CA ASP A 73 -11.85 -5.39 11.67
C ASP A 73 -10.51 -4.95 12.30
N ASN A 74 -10.50 -3.80 12.98
CA ASN A 74 -9.30 -3.24 13.61
C ASN A 74 -8.84 -3.95 14.89
N GLY A 75 -9.68 -4.80 15.49
CA GLY A 75 -9.36 -5.62 16.66
C GLY A 75 -8.95 -7.06 16.29
N ALA A 76 -9.13 -7.47 15.04
CA ALA A 76 -8.72 -8.78 14.56
C ALA A 76 -7.20 -8.97 14.64
N LEU A 77 -6.78 -10.06 15.28
CA LEU A 77 -5.37 -10.42 15.38
C LEU A 77 -4.91 -11.13 14.10
N LEU A 78 -3.81 -10.68 13.50
CA LEU A 78 -3.12 -11.44 12.46
C LEU A 78 -2.40 -12.62 13.13
N ALA A 79 -2.75 -13.84 12.73
CA ALA A 79 -2.11 -15.04 13.26
C ALA A 79 -0.61 -15.04 12.99
N ALA A 80 0.20 -15.42 13.98
CA ALA A 80 1.66 -15.29 13.93
C ALA A 80 2.32 -16.26 12.92
N ASP A 81 1.62 -17.31 12.53
CA ASP A 81 2.04 -18.30 11.53
C ASP A 81 1.68 -17.88 10.09
N GLN A 82 0.98 -16.75 9.90
CA GLN A 82 0.66 -16.23 8.58
C GLN A 82 1.89 -15.55 7.96
N PRO A 83 2.49 -16.11 6.89
CA PRO A 83 3.64 -15.48 6.24
C PRO A 83 3.26 -14.12 5.65
N THR A 84 4.23 -13.22 5.69
CA THR A 84 4.17 -11.87 5.12
C THR A 84 5.31 -11.67 4.12
N PHE A 85 5.29 -10.59 3.34
CA PHE A 85 6.40 -10.26 2.44
C PHE A 85 7.74 -10.11 3.17
N ALA A 86 7.75 -9.85 4.49
CA ALA A 86 8.99 -9.73 5.27
C ALA A 86 9.68 -11.07 5.56
N HIS A 87 9.03 -12.20 5.25
CA HIS A 87 9.62 -13.53 5.36
C HIS A 87 10.38 -13.96 4.10
N TYR A 88 10.23 -13.22 3.00
CA TYR A 88 10.82 -13.49 1.69
C TYR A 88 11.86 -12.40 1.34
#